data_AF-A0A942YSJ3-F1
#
_entry.id   AF-A0A942YSJ3-F1
#
_cell.length_a   1.000
_cell.length_b   1.000
_cell.length_c   1.000
_cell.angle_alpha   90.00
_cell.angle_beta   90.00
_cell.angle_gamma   90.00
#
_symmetry.space_group_name_H-M   'P 1'
#
loop_
_entity.id
_entity.type
_entity.pdbx_description
1 polymer ?
#
loop_
_entity_poly.entity_id
_entity_poly.type
_entity_poly.pdbx_seq_one_letter_code
_entity_poly.pdbx_strand_id
1 'polypeptide(L)'
;MWLPVMGLIIGIILGLLTEIRIPEEYSNYLSIAVLAALDTLFGGIRAYLQNIYDEKVFVSGFFFNIILAASLAFLGVHLGVDLYLAAVFAFGVRLFQNIAVIRRILLTKWSTKKEKLEKS
;
A
#
# COMPACT_ATOMS: atom_id res chain seq x y z
N MET A 1 18.02 8.61 -8.76
CA MET A 1 16.89 8.29 -7.86
C MET A 1 15.65 9.18 -8.09
N TRP A 2 15.43 9.73 -9.29
CA TRP A 2 14.25 10.58 -9.58
C TRP A 2 13.09 9.82 -10.24
N LEU A 3 13.35 8.65 -10.82
CA LEU A 3 12.39 7.88 -11.60
C LEU A 3 11.07 7.59 -10.85
N PRO A 4 11.06 7.14 -9.56
CA PRO A 4 9.80 6.91 -8.84
C PRO A 4 9.00 8.19 -8.59
N VAL A 5 9.70 9.30 -8.31
CA VAL A 5 9.07 10.62 -8.09
C VAL A 5 8.43 11.12 -9.37
N MET A 6 9.14 11.01 -10.50
CA MET A 6 8.60 11.35 -11.81
C MET A 6 7.39 10.48 -12.17
N GLY A 7 7.47 9.16 -11.93
CA GLY A 7 6.35 8.24 -12.14
C GLY A 7 5.11 8.62 -11.32
N LEU A 8 5.29 8.97 -10.05
CA LEU A 8 4.19 9.43 -9.19
C LEU A 8 3.56 10.72 -9.72
N ILE A 9 4.38 11.72 -10.05
CA ILE A 9 3.91 13.01 -10.58
C ILE A 9 3.15 12.79 -11.89
N ILE A 10 3.71 12.01 -12.81
CA ILE A 10 3.06 11.67 -14.09
C ILE A 10 1.74 10.96 -13.84
N GLY A 11 1.69 9.97 -12.95
CA GLY A 11 0.46 9.25 -12.62
C GLY A 11 -0.63 10.15 -12.04
N ILE A 12 -0.27 11.07 -11.13
CA ILE A 12 -1.20 12.05 -10.55
C ILE A 12 -1.72 12.99 -11.64
N ILE A 13 -0.83 13.55 -12.46
CA ILE A 13 -1.20 14.46 -13.55
C ILE A 13 -2.13 13.77 -14.54
N LEU A 14 -1.79 12.55 -14.97
CA LEU A 14 -2.64 11.77 -15.87
C LEU A 14 -4.01 11.55 -15.24
N GLY A 15 -4.08 11.07 -14.00
CA GLY A 15 -5.35 10.83 -13.32
C GLY A 15 -6.23 12.07 -13.14
N LEU A 16 -5.63 13.24 -12.89
CA LEU A 16 -6.36 14.51 -12.75
C LEU A 16 -6.80 15.11 -14.09
N LEU A 17 -6.03 14.92 -15.15
CA LEU A 17 -6.34 15.44 -16.49
C LEU A 17 -7.30 14.52 -17.26
N THR A 18 -7.30 13.22 -16.97
CA THR A 18 -8.24 12.29 -17.57
C THR A 18 -9.58 12.35 -16.86
N GLU A 19 -10.64 12.77 -17.56
CA GLU A 19 -12.03 12.65 -17.10
C GLU A 19 -12.55 11.19 -17.19
N ILE A 20 -11.70 10.20 -16.88
CA ILE A 20 -12.10 8.80 -16.86
C ILE A 20 -13.00 8.58 -15.65
N ARG A 21 -14.30 8.55 -15.91
CA ARG A 21 -15.31 8.16 -14.92
C ARG A 21 -15.31 6.65 -14.85
N ILE A 22 -14.90 6.11 -13.70
CA ILE A 22 -15.00 4.68 -13.45
C ILE A 22 -16.48 4.34 -13.25
N PRO A 23 -17.05 3.42 -14.06
CA PRO A 23 -18.41 2.94 -13.84
C PRO A 23 -18.57 2.37 -12.42
N GLU A 24 -19.75 2.53 -11.83
CA GLU A 24 -20.09 2.04 -10.48
C GLU A 24 -19.71 0.56 -10.29
N GLU A 25 -19.93 -0.26 -11.33
CA GLU A 25 -19.62 -1.69 -11.35
C GLU A 25 -18.14 -2.02 -11.08
N TYR A 26 -17.23 -1.12 -11.47
CA TYR A 26 -15.78 -1.30 -11.29
C TYR A 26 -15.23 -0.58 -10.05
N SER A 27 -16.05 0.16 -9.33
CA SER A 27 -15.62 0.96 -8.17
C SER A 27 -15.00 0.09 -7.06
N ASN A 28 -15.61 -1.06 -6.77
CA ASN A 28 -15.09 -2.01 -5.78
C ASN A 28 -13.75 -2.62 -6.18
N TYR A 29 -13.58 -2.93 -7.46
CA TYR A 29 -12.34 -3.49 -8.01
C TYR A 29 -11.19 -2.50 -7.91
N LEU A 30 -11.43 -1.25 -8.27
CA LEU A 30 -10.43 -0.20 -8.16
C LEU A 30 -10.09 0.08 -6.70
N SER A 31 -11.11 0.23 -5.84
CA SER A 31 -10.93 0.55 -4.43
C SER A 31 -10.04 -0.48 -3.73
N ILE A 32 -10.28 -1.77 -3.97
CA ILE A 32 -9.48 -2.83 -3.36
C ILE A 32 -8.08 -2.96 -3.96
N ALA A 33 -7.93 -2.72 -5.27
CA ALA A 33 -6.62 -2.68 -5.93
C ALA A 33 -5.74 -1.56 -5.38
N VAL A 34 -6.30 -0.36 -5.21
CA VAL A 34 -5.61 0.78 -4.59
C VAL A 34 -5.24 0.47 -3.14
N LEU A 35 -6.15 -0.13 -2.37
CA LEU A 35 -5.86 -0.52 -0.99
C LEU A 35 -4.73 -1.56 -0.90
N ALA A 36 -4.70 -2.56 -1.78
CA ALA A 36 -3.64 -3.56 -1.86
C ALA A 36 -2.29 -2.97 -2.27
N ALA A 37 -2.30 -2.00 -3.20
CA ALA A 37 -1.13 -1.24 -3.59
C ALA A 37 -0.56 -0.44 -2.41
N LEU A 38 -1.44 0.24 -1.65
CA LEU A 38 -1.07 1.00 -0.45
C LEU A 38 -0.51 0.08 0.65
N ASP A 39 -1.17 -1.05 0.96
CA ASP A 39 -0.67 -2.04 1.92
C ASP A 39 0.76 -2.46 1.59
N THR A 40 1.02 -2.77 0.32
CA THR A 40 2.36 -3.17 -0.14
C THR A 40 3.36 -2.02 -0.04
N LEU A 41 2.97 -0.78 -0.37
CA LEU A 41 3.81 0.41 -0.27
C LEU A 41 4.25 0.67 1.18
N PHE A 42 3.32 0.65 2.13
CA PHE A 42 3.64 0.76 3.55
C PHE A 42 4.42 -0.44 4.07
N GLY A 43 4.13 -1.65 3.59
CA GLY A 43 4.93 -2.85 3.87
C GLY A 43 6.39 -2.69 3.43
N GLY A 44 6.63 -2.10 2.26
CA GLY A 44 7.95 -1.75 1.75
C GLY A 44 8.68 -0.73 2.61
N ILE A 45 8.00 0.37 3.00
CA ILE A 45 8.55 1.38 3.92
C ILE A 45 8.94 0.73 5.25
N ARG A 46 8.07 -0.13 5.81
CA ARG A 46 8.34 -0.86 7.05
C ARG A 46 9.60 -1.73 6.90
N ALA A 47 9.68 -2.53 5.85
CA ALA A 47 10.83 -3.40 5.58
C ALA A 47 12.12 -2.60 5.42
N TYR A 48 12.07 -1.45 4.74
CA TYR A 48 13.20 -0.54 4.60
C TYR A 48 13.66 0.01 5.95
N LEU A 49 12.74 0.48 6.79
CA LEU A 49 13.07 1.00 8.12
C LEU A 49 13.65 -0.06 9.06
N GLN A 50 13.33 -1.34 8.82
CA GLN A 50 13.83 -2.51 9.53
C GLN A 50 15.11 -3.11 8.93
N ASN A 51 15.65 -2.54 7.84
CA ASN A 51 16.81 -3.06 7.09
C ASN A 51 16.63 -4.50 6.55
N ILE A 52 15.39 -4.89 6.23
CA ILE A 52 15.05 -6.19 5.64
C ILE A 52 14.35 -6.02 4.28
N TYR A 53 14.55 -4.87 3.62
CA TYR A 53 13.93 -4.58 2.33
C TYR A 53 14.63 -5.37 1.22
N ASP A 54 13.82 -6.05 0.42
CA ASP A 54 14.23 -6.68 -0.83
C ASP A 54 13.33 -6.16 -1.96
N GLU A 55 13.97 -5.60 -3.00
CA GLU A 55 13.28 -4.99 -4.14
C GLU A 55 12.44 -6.01 -4.92
N LYS A 56 12.93 -7.25 -5.10
CA LYS A 56 12.21 -8.29 -5.84
C LYS A 56 10.97 -8.71 -5.07
N VAL A 57 11.08 -8.88 -3.76
CA VAL A 57 9.93 -9.19 -2.88
C VAL A 57 8.91 -8.05 -2.91
N PHE A 58 9.35 -6.80 -2.87
CA PHE A 58 8.46 -5.64 -2.95
C PHE A 58 7.72 -5.57 -4.29
N VAL A 59 8.45 -5.63 -5.41
CA VAL A 59 7.87 -5.49 -6.76
C VAL A 59 6.94 -6.66 -7.07
N SER A 60 7.37 -7.91 -6.79
CA SER A 60 6.52 -9.08 -6.99
C SER A 60 5.27 -9.02 -6.10
N GLY A 61 5.41 -8.67 -4.83
CA GLY A 61 4.30 -8.51 -3.90
C GLY A 61 3.31 -7.44 -4.34
N PHE A 62 3.80 -6.31 -4.89
CA PHE A 62 2.95 -5.20 -5.33
C PHE A 62 1.98 -5.64 -6.42
N PHE A 63 2.50 -6.22 -7.50
CA PHE A 63 1.65 -6.69 -8.59
C PHE A 63 0.80 -7.90 -8.20
N PHE A 64 1.38 -8.87 -7.48
CA PHE A 64 0.66 -10.07 -7.07
C PHE A 64 -0.52 -9.74 -6.14
N ASN A 65 -0.33 -8.86 -5.16
CA ASN A 65 -1.38 -8.47 -4.23
C ASN A 65 -2.51 -7.69 -4.92
N ILE A 66 -2.18 -6.81 -5.86
CA ILE A 66 -3.20 -6.07 -6.65
C ILE A 66 -4.02 -7.04 -7.50
N ILE A 67 -3.35 -7.95 -8.22
CA ILE A 67 -4.02 -8.95 -9.04
C ILE A 67 -4.90 -9.83 -8.16
N LEU A 68 -4.37 -10.33 -7.03
CA LEU A 68 -5.12 -11.15 -6.09
C LEU A 68 -6.36 -10.42 -5.54
N ALA A 69 -6.22 -9.15 -5.16
CA ALA A 69 -7.33 -8.32 -4.69
C ALA A 69 -8.42 -8.15 -5.75
N ALA A 70 -8.03 -7.84 -6.99
CA ALA A 70 -8.95 -7.72 -8.11
C ALA A 70 -9.63 -9.06 -8.46
N SER A 71 -8.88 -10.17 -8.41
CA SER A 71 -9.42 -11.52 -8.61
C SER A 71 -10.41 -11.91 -7.51
N LEU A 72 -10.15 -11.56 -6.25
CA LEU A 72 -11.10 -11.80 -5.16
C LEU A 72 -12.39 -11.00 -5.32
N ALA A 73 -12.29 -9.72 -5.72
CA ALA A 73 -13.46 -8.92 -6.05
C ALA A 73 -14.24 -9.53 -7.24
N PHE A 74 -13.53 -9.96 -8.28
CA PHE A 74 -14.14 -10.63 -9.44
C PHE A 74 -14.89 -11.90 -9.05
N LEU A 75 -14.26 -12.78 -8.27
CA LEU A 75 -14.88 -14.00 -7.78
C LEU A 75 -16.08 -13.68 -6.88
N GLY A 76 -15.99 -12.64 -6.05
CA GLY A 76 -17.10 -12.21 -5.19
C GLY A 76 -18.36 -11.89 -5.98
N VAL A 77 -18.21 -11.09 -7.04
CA VAL A 77 -19.32 -10.74 -7.94
C VAL A 77 -19.91 -11.98 -8.63
N HIS A 78 -19.08 -12.91 -9.11
CA HIS A 78 -19.57 -14.09 -9.84
C HIS A 78 -20.18 -15.16 -8.94
N LEU A 79 -19.74 -15.25 -7.69
CA LEU A 79 -20.24 -16.20 -6.70
C LEU A 79 -21.42 -15.64 -5.90
N GLY A 80 -21.76 -14.35 -6.06
CA GLY A 80 -22.82 -13.69 -5.30
C GLY A 80 -22.49 -13.51 -3.81
N VAL A 81 -21.19 -13.41 -3.46
CA VAL A 81 -20.70 -13.25 -2.08
C VAL A 81 -19.81 -12.03 -1.95
N ASP A 82 -19.82 -11.40 -0.77
CA ASP A 82 -19.08 -10.16 -0.52
C ASP A 82 -17.59 -10.42 -0.18
N LEU A 83 -16.86 -11.05 -1.11
CA LEU A 83 -15.41 -11.25 -0.99
C LEU A 83 -14.64 -9.93 -1.05
N TYR A 84 -15.24 -8.89 -1.62
CA TYR A 84 -14.70 -7.53 -1.57
C TYR A 84 -14.49 -7.09 -0.12
N LEU A 85 -15.51 -7.19 0.74
CA LEU A 85 -15.40 -6.79 2.14
C LEU A 85 -14.35 -7.62 2.89
N ALA A 86 -14.29 -8.93 2.64
CA ALA A 86 -13.30 -9.81 3.27
C ALA A 86 -11.86 -9.38 2.93
N ALA A 87 -11.61 -9.09 1.65
CA ALA A 87 -10.30 -8.65 1.21
C ALA A 87 -10.00 -7.22 1.70
N VAL A 88 -10.95 -6.28 1.67
CA VAL A 88 -10.78 -4.93 2.25
C VAL A 88 -10.39 -5.01 3.71
N PHE A 89 -11.03 -5.88 4.49
CA PHE A 89 -10.70 -6.07 5.89
C PHE A 89 -9.28 -6.65 6.06
N ALA A 90 -8.92 -7.68 5.29
CA ALA A 90 -7.59 -8.30 5.35
C ALA A 90 -6.47 -7.32 4.98
N PHE A 91 -6.60 -6.60 3.85
CA PHE A 91 -5.65 -5.58 3.42
C PHE A 91 -5.63 -4.40 4.39
N GLY A 92 -6.79 -3.95 4.87
CA GLY A 92 -6.91 -2.85 5.82
C GLY A 92 -6.21 -3.12 7.15
N VAL A 93 -6.42 -4.30 7.74
CA VAL A 93 -5.74 -4.70 8.98
C VAL A 93 -4.22 -4.71 8.78
N ARG A 94 -3.72 -5.28 7.68
CA ARG A 94 -2.27 -5.28 7.39
C ARG A 94 -1.71 -3.88 7.18
N LEU A 95 -2.45 -3.02 6.49
CA LEU A 95 -2.08 -1.63 6.30
C LEU A 95 -1.93 -0.90 7.64
N PHE A 96 -2.93 -1.01 8.52
CA PHE A 96 -2.86 -0.40 9.86
C PHE A 96 -1.71 -0.97 10.69
N GLN A 97 -1.46 -2.27 10.63
CA GLN A 97 -0.32 -2.91 11.29
C GLN A 97 1.02 -2.37 10.77
N ASN A 98 1.17 -2.24 9.44
CA ASN A 98 2.36 -1.66 8.82
C ASN A 98 2.61 -0.23 9.33
N ILE A 99 1.58 0.61 9.33
CA ILE A 99 1.65 1.99 9.84
C ILE A 99 2.00 2.02 11.33
N ALA A 100 1.41 1.16 12.15
CA ALA A 100 1.68 1.09 13.58
C ALA A 100 3.15 0.74 13.87
N VAL A 101 3.72 -0.21 13.13
CA VAL A 101 5.13 -0.58 13.25
C VAL A 101 6.04 0.56 12.79
N ILE A 102 5.76 1.19 11.64
CA ILE A 102 6.51 2.36 11.14
C ILE A 102 6.54 3.47 12.20
N ARG A 103 5.37 3.84 12.73
CA ARG A 103 5.23 4.83 13.80
C ARG A 103 6.13 4.50 15.00
N ARG A 104 6.10 3.24 15.46
CA ARG A 104 6.93 2.80 16.59
C ARG A 104 8.43 2.94 16.29
N ILE A 105 8.89 2.52 15.12
CA ILE A 105 10.30 2.63 14.74
C ILE A 105 10.75 4.09 14.70
N LEU A 106 9.94 4.98 14.12
CA LEU A 106 10.25 6.41 14.05
C LEU A 106 10.35 7.05 15.44
N LEU A 107 9.42 6.75 16.34
CA LEU A 107 9.44 7.25 17.72
C LEU A 107 10.66 6.75 18.50
N THR A 108 11.00 5.46 18.39
CA THR A 108 12.19 4.91 19.05
C THR A 108 13.47 5.55 18.52
N LYS A 109 13.62 5.70 17.20
CA LYS A 109 14.78 6.38 16.58
C LYS A 109 14.89 7.84 17.04
N TRP A 110 13.77 8.55 17.15
CA TRP A 110 13.77 9.94 17.61
C TRP A 110 14.17 10.07 19.08
N SER A 111 13.64 9.20 19.95
CA SER A 111 13.98 9.17 21.39
C SER A 111 15.48 8.91 21.61
N THR A 112 16.04 7.87 20.97
CA THR A 112 17.48 7.55 21.07
C THR A 112 18.37 8.66 20.53
N LYS A 113 17.94 9.36 19.46
CA LYS A 113 18.68 10.51 18.93
C LYS A 113 18.73 11.67 19.93
N LYS A 114 17.62 11.95 20.62
CA LYS A 114 17.54 13.00 21.64
C LYS A 114 18.48 12.72 22.81
N GLU A 115 18.50 11.49 23.32
CA GLU A 115 19.38 11.10 24.43
C GLU A 115 20.87 11.23 24.09
N LYS A 116 21.27 10.93 22.85
CA LYS A 116 22.66 11.13 22.40
C LYS A 116 23.07 12.60 22.32
N LEU A 117 22.13 13.49 21.96
CA LEU A 117 22.39 14.93 21.89
C LEU A 117 22.53 15.57 23.28
N GLU A 118 21.79 15.07 24.28
CA GLU A 118 21.88 15.54 25.66
C GLU A 118 23.15 15.08 26.40
N LYS A 119 23.84 14.06 25.87
CA LYS A 119 25.08 13.48 26.44
C LYS A 119 26.37 13.96 25.75
N SER A 120 26.27 14.83 24.75
CA SER A 120 27.41 15.43 24.03
C SER A 120 27.60 16.89 24.41
#